data_AF-A0A564YVS2-F1
#
_entry.id   AF-A0A564YVS2-F1
#
_cell.length_a   1.000
_cell.length_b   1.000
_cell.length_c   1.000
_cell.angle_alpha   90.00
_cell.angle_beta   90.00
_cell.angle_gamma   90.00
#
_symmetry.space_group_name_H-M   'P 1'
#
loop_
_entity.id
_entity.type
_entity.pdbx_description
1 polymer ?
#
loop_
_entity_poly.entity_id
_entity_poly.type
_entity_poly.pdbx_seq_one_letter_code
_entity_poly.pdbx_strand_id
1 'polypeptide(L)'
;MSPFLPLLLVAFARAQYVIDATEGCADIAVTVPGPFSILRIDQTDYEFDGESYCTKSWDPNDSIECSLTEQEDGTYLATARVCDVEDHVWAGFRMDEYMQNSRYAFVTVYFSQGDQYTNIENNCIQPQLSSPAVIDAVGQSEVQIICARRDECPQGPFSTIMTATSDLCRDYSAPACKSEMDGDIRKLKTTFKRPKGANTSFVFCSTLDSFLSYLINWA
;
A
#
# COMPACT_ATOMS: atom_id res chain seq x y z
N MET A 1 8.80 -47.08 18.86
CA MET A 1 8.83 -45.73 19.44
C MET A 1 9.29 -44.79 18.33
N SER A 2 8.35 -44.14 17.65
CA SER A 2 8.64 -43.12 16.64
C SER A 2 8.45 -41.75 17.26
N PRO A 3 9.40 -40.80 17.10
CA PRO A 3 9.16 -39.43 17.49
C PRO A 3 8.30 -38.78 16.40
N PHE A 4 7.12 -38.30 16.78
CA PHE A 4 6.33 -37.40 15.96
C PHE A 4 7.07 -36.05 15.90
N LEU A 5 7.58 -35.72 14.72
CA LEU A 5 8.03 -34.37 14.39
C LEU A 5 6.76 -33.51 14.19
N PRO A 6 6.55 -32.40 14.92
CA PRO A 6 5.47 -31.49 14.58
C PRO A 6 5.88 -30.78 13.28
N LEU A 7 5.16 -31.07 12.19
CA LEU A 7 5.16 -30.19 11.02
C LEU A 7 4.65 -28.82 11.49
N LEU A 8 5.55 -27.84 11.61
CA LEU A 8 5.15 -26.45 11.55
C LEU A 8 4.59 -26.21 10.15
N LEU A 9 3.26 -26.13 10.04
CA LEU A 9 2.61 -25.46 8.93
C LEU A 9 3.00 -23.98 9.03
N VAL A 10 4.04 -23.59 8.29
CA VAL A 10 4.24 -22.18 7.95
C VAL A 10 3.09 -21.81 7.03
N ALA A 11 2.04 -21.25 7.61
CA ALA A 11 0.97 -20.64 6.83
C ALA A 11 1.62 -19.51 6.04
N PHE A 12 1.67 -19.64 4.71
CA PHE A 12 1.96 -18.52 3.84
C PHE A 12 0.86 -17.50 4.04
N ALA A 13 1.08 -16.52 4.92
CA ALA A 13 0.24 -15.35 5.04
C ALA A 13 0.23 -14.68 3.65
N ARG A 14 -0.89 -14.82 2.91
CA ARG A 14 -1.08 -14.03 1.70
C ARG A 14 -1.04 -12.57 2.14
N ALA A 15 -0.18 -11.77 1.50
CA ALA A 15 -0.17 -10.34 1.74
C ALA A 15 -1.58 -9.77 1.49
N GLN A 16 -2.24 -9.32 2.55
CA GLN A 16 -3.57 -8.73 2.50
C GLN A 16 -3.41 -7.23 2.44
N TYR A 17 -3.71 -6.64 1.28
CA TYR A 17 -3.67 -5.19 1.08
C TYR A 17 -5.03 -4.52 1.40
N VAL A 18 -6.01 -5.33 1.81
CA VAL A 18 -7.24 -4.95 2.49
C VAL A 18 -7.41 -5.90 3.66
N ILE A 19 -7.58 -5.37 4.87
CA ILE A 19 -7.83 -6.15 6.08
C ILE A 19 -9.30 -5.98 6.44
N ASP A 20 -10.01 -7.11 6.57
CA ASP A 20 -11.38 -7.12 7.07
C ASP A 20 -11.34 -7.42 8.58
N ALA A 21 -11.45 -6.36 9.39
CA ALA A 21 -11.41 -6.42 10.85
C ALA A 21 -12.38 -5.39 11.44
N THR A 22 -13.37 -5.88 12.19
CA THR A 22 -14.48 -5.05 12.69
C THR A 22 -14.13 -4.17 13.87
N GLU A 23 -13.21 -4.61 14.73
CA GLU A 23 -12.75 -3.87 15.91
C GLU A 23 -11.44 -4.45 16.46
N GLY A 24 -10.70 -3.66 17.23
CA GLY A 24 -9.54 -4.12 17.99
C GLY A 24 -8.24 -4.14 17.17
N CYS A 25 -7.43 -5.19 17.31
CA CYS A 25 -6.12 -5.24 16.67
C CYS A 25 -6.07 -6.18 15.47
N ALA A 26 -5.40 -5.74 14.40
CA ALA A 26 -5.09 -6.55 13.23
C ALA A 26 -3.58 -6.62 12.99
N ASP A 27 -3.14 -7.81 12.59
CA ASP A 27 -1.77 -8.05 12.13
C ASP A 27 -1.71 -7.79 10.62
N ILE A 28 -0.93 -6.77 10.25
CA ILE A 28 -0.61 -6.43 8.87
C ILE A 28 0.61 -7.24 8.45
N ALA A 29 0.53 -7.86 7.27
CA ALA A 29 1.67 -8.49 6.62
C ALA A 29 1.62 -8.20 5.12
N VAL A 30 2.59 -7.47 4.61
CA VAL A 30 2.67 -7.08 3.19
C VAL A 30 4.05 -7.25 2.61
N THR A 31 4.09 -7.62 1.33
CA THR A 31 5.34 -7.60 0.57
C THR A 31 5.65 -6.16 0.18
N VAL A 32 6.88 -5.73 0.47
CA VAL A 32 7.43 -4.44 0.08
C VAL A 32 8.68 -4.66 -0.78
N PRO A 33 8.93 -3.79 -1.78
CA PRO A 33 10.06 -3.99 -2.70
C PRO A 33 11.42 -3.52 -2.16
N GLY A 34 11.47 -2.94 -0.96
CA GLY A 34 12.68 -2.45 -0.32
C GLY A 34 12.43 -2.15 1.17
N PRO A 35 13.48 -1.83 1.94
CA PRO A 35 13.33 -1.50 3.35
C PRO A 35 12.50 -0.23 3.56
N PHE A 36 11.82 -0.15 4.71
CA PHE A 36 11.09 1.03 5.16
C PHE A 36 11.72 1.62 6.42
N SER A 37 11.58 2.93 6.61
CA SER A 37 11.93 3.62 7.87
C SER A 37 10.73 4.17 8.63
N ILE A 38 9.57 4.29 7.97
CA ILE A 38 8.34 4.80 8.59
C ILE A 38 7.17 3.87 8.31
N LEU A 39 6.46 3.51 9.37
CA LEU A 39 5.08 3.06 9.32
C LEU A 39 4.19 4.30 9.52
N ARG A 40 3.27 4.55 8.58
CA ARG A 40 2.25 5.59 8.72
C ARG A 40 0.90 4.94 8.96
N ILE A 41 0.14 5.48 9.90
CA ILE A 41 -1.26 5.14 10.12
C ILE A 41 -2.05 6.43 10.00
N ASP A 42 -2.91 6.49 8.97
CA ASP A 42 -3.59 7.70 8.52
C ASP A 42 -2.61 8.89 8.34
N GLN A 43 -2.54 9.81 9.30
CA GLN A 43 -1.67 11.00 9.29
C GLN A 43 -0.55 10.95 10.34
N THR A 44 -0.41 9.82 11.04
CA THR A 44 0.57 9.64 12.12
C THR A 44 1.75 8.80 11.64
N ASP A 45 2.96 9.35 11.77
CA ASP A 45 4.21 8.66 11.47
C ASP A 45 4.82 7.99 12.70
N TYR A 46 5.26 6.75 12.51
CA TYR A 46 6.00 5.95 13.47
C TYR A 46 7.36 5.56 12.84
N GLU A 47 8.45 5.96 13.49
CA GLU A 47 9.82 5.67 13.04
C GLU A 47 10.22 4.24 13.44
N PHE A 48 10.69 3.47 12.47
CA PHE A 48 11.15 2.10 12.70
C PHE A 48 12.53 2.07 13.33
N ASP A 49 12.69 1.32 14.42
CA ASP A 49 13.96 1.12 15.11
C ASP A 49 14.94 0.21 14.37
N GLY A 50 14.47 -0.51 13.35
CA GLY A 50 15.24 -1.48 12.57
C GLY A 50 15.17 -2.90 13.10
N GLU A 51 14.44 -3.14 14.20
CA GLU A 51 14.36 -4.44 14.88
C GLU A 51 12.91 -4.90 15.10
N SER A 52 12.14 -4.18 15.92
CA SER A 52 10.86 -4.69 16.44
C SER A 52 9.77 -3.66 16.72
N TYR A 53 10.10 -2.36 16.69
CA TYR A 53 9.14 -1.32 17.04
C TYR A 53 9.18 -0.12 16.09
N CYS A 54 7.98 0.37 15.80
CA CYS A 54 7.73 1.61 15.10
C CYS A 54 7.20 2.59 16.15
N THR A 55 7.95 3.66 16.45
CA THR A 55 7.66 4.55 17.57
C THR A 55 7.38 5.97 17.09
N LYS A 56 6.37 6.62 17.68
CA LYS A 56 6.08 8.02 17.38
C LYS A 56 7.21 8.92 17.90
N SER A 57 7.78 9.74 17.02
CA SER A 57 8.98 10.53 17.34
C SER A 57 8.81 11.52 18.50
N TRP A 58 7.59 11.98 18.75
CA TRP A 58 7.26 12.93 19.81
C TRP A 58 6.57 12.31 21.04
N ASP A 59 6.22 11.03 21.00
CA ASP A 59 5.71 10.27 22.16
C ASP A 59 6.28 8.85 22.15
N PRO A 60 7.39 8.60 22.86
CA PRO A 60 8.04 7.29 22.84
C PRO A 60 7.23 6.20 23.56
N ASN A 61 6.13 6.53 24.24
CA ASN A 61 5.23 5.53 24.83
C ASN A 61 4.17 5.05 23.83
N ASP A 62 4.03 5.72 22.70
CA ASP A 62 3.14 5.35 21.59
C ASP A 62 3.97 4.59 20.54
N SER A 63 3.99 3.26 20.70
CA SER A 63 4.80 2.34 19.90
C SER A 63 3.96 1.20 19.34
N ILE A 64 4.30 0.78 18.14
CA ILE A 64 3.64 -0.29 17.39
C ILE A 64 4.65 -1.41 17.14
N GLU A 65 4.27 -2.65 17.45
CA GLU A 65 5.07 -3.82 17.06
C GLU A 65 5.12 -3.88 15.54
N CYS A 66 6.32 -3.82 14.97
CA CYS A 66 6.51 -3.89 13.53
C CYS A 66 7.85 -4.57 13.21
N SER A 67 7.96 -5.20 12.04
CA SER A 67 9.20 -5.83 11.64
C SER A 67 9.39 -5.86 10.13
N LEU A 68 10.61 -6.13 9.71
CA LEU A 68 11.00 -6.26 8.32
C LEU A 68 11.89 -7.51 8.16
N THR A 69 11.56 -8.37 7.21
CA THR A 69 12.35 -9.58 6.92
C THR A 69 12.58 -9.72 5.42
N GLU A 70 13.83 -9.75 4.99
CA GLU A 70 14.22 -10.00 3.58
C GLU A 70 13.77 -11.40 3.14
N GLN A 71 13.23 -11.50 1.92
CA GLN A 71 12.75 -12.73 1.30
C GLN A 71 13.75 -13.24 0.25
N GLU A 72 13.67 -14.52 -0.10
CA GLU A 72 14.59 -15.15 -1.07
C GLU A 72 14.54 -14.52 -2.47
N ASP A 73 13.44 -13.87 -2.83
CA ASP A 73 13.23 -13.21 -4.13
C ASP A 73 13.75 -11.76 -4.18
N GLY A 74 14.38 -11.28 -3.09
CA GLY A 74 14.91 -9.93 -2.96
C GLY A 74 13.86 -8.88 -2.57
N THR A 75 12.60 -9.28 -2.33
CA THR A 75 11.61 -8.42 -1.67
C THR A 75 11.73 -8.54 -0.15
N TYR A 76 10.91 -7.79 0.59
CA TYR A 76 10.85 -7.86 2.04
C TYR A 76 9.41 -8.08 2.48
N LEU A 77 9.23 -8.82 3.58
CA LEU A 77 7.97 -8.91 4.30
C LEU A 77 7.99 -7.87 5.41
N ALA A 78 7.15 -6.86 5.29
CA ALA A 78 6.90 -5.88 6.34
C ALA A 78 5.67 -6.29 7.15
N THR A 79 5.76 -6.21 8.47
CA THR A 79 4.63 -6.52 9.37
C THR A 79 4.42 -5.41 10.38
N ALA A 80 3.17 -5.24 10.84
CA ALA A 80 2.82 -4.34 11.92
C ALA A 80 1.55 -4.82 12.63
N ARG A 81 1.44 -4.63 13.94
CA ARG A 81 0.22 -4.91 14.71
C ARG A 81 -0.49 -3.60 15.05
N VAL A 82 -1.53 -3.28 14.30
CA VAL A 82 -2.30 -2.03 14.47
C VAL A 82 -3.53 -2.32 15.31
N CYS A 83 -3.76 -1.54 16.37
CA CYS A 83 -4.96 -1.60 17.21
C CYS A 83 -5.94 -0.48 16.88
N ASP A 84 -7.16 -0.58 17.40
CA ASP A 84 -8.27 0.34 17.15
C ASP A 84 -8.52 0.52 15.64
N VAL A 85 -8.48 -0.58 14.88
CA VAL A 85 -8.58 -0.60 13.40
C VAL A 85 -9.91 -0.03 12.87
N GLU A 86 -10.94 0.03 13.70
CA GLU A 86 -12.22 0.69 13.42
C GLU A 86 -12.10 2.22 13.29
N ASP A 87 -11.08 2.82 13.90
CA ASP A 87 -10.82 4.27 13.87
C ASP A 87 -9.89 4.66 12.71
N HIS A 88 -9.27 3.68 12.05
CA HIS A 88 -8.26 3.88 11.02
C HIS A 88 -8.77 3.58 9.61
N VAL A 89 -8.36 4.41 8.64
CA VAL A 89 -8.69 4.15 7.23
C VAL A 89 -7.63 3.26 6.59
N TRP A 90 -6.36 3.56 6.85
CA TRP A 90 -5.25 2.83 6.24
C TRP A 90 -3.98 2.91 7.06
N ALA A 91 -3.11 1.93 6.82
CA ALA A 91 -1.72 1.94 7.27
C ALA A 91 -0.79 1.71 6.08
N GLY A 92 0.45 2.19 6.13
CA GLY A 92 1.39 1.92 5.06
C GLY A 92 2.85 2.11 5.43
N PHE A 93 3.69 1.40 4.70
CA PHE A 93 5.13 1.38 4.88
C PHE A 93 5.78 2.31 3.86
N ARG A 94 6.53 3.31 4.32
CA ARG A 94 7.18 4.29 3.46
C ARG A 94 8.34 3.67 2.70
N MET A 95 8.32 3.77 1.38
CA MET A 95 9.36 3.23 0.51
C MET A 95 10.45 4.28 0.28
N ASP A 96 11.47 4.28 1.13
CA ASP A 96 12.49 5.34 1.17
C ASP A 96 13.27 5.47 -0.14
N GLU A 97 13.57 4.34 -0.78
CA GLU A 97 14.28 4.31 -2.06
C GLU A 97 13.51 5.03 -3.18
N TYR A 98 12.19 5.19 -3.03
CA TYR A 98 11.31 5.76 -4.05
C TYR A 98 10.96 7.22 -3.81
N MET A 99 11.52 7.82 -2.75
CA MET A 99 11.26 9.22 -2.36
C MET A 99 12.08 10.24 -3.18
N GLN A 100 12.91 9.76 -4.11
CA GLN A 100 13.68 10.65 -4.98
C GLN A 100 12.75 11.53 -5.83
N ASN A 101 13.15 12.79 -6.02
CA ASN A 101 12.40 13.80 -6.79
C ASN A 101 11.01 14.17 -6.20
N SER A 102 10.89 14.20 -4.87
CA SER A 102 9.66 14.59 -4.14
C SER A 102 8.46 13.66 -4.38
N ARG A 103 8.74 12.38 -4.65
CA ARG A 103 7.72 11.33 -4.69
C ARG A 103 7.45 10.85 -3.28
N TYR A 104 6.20 10.44 -3.02
CA TYR A 104 5.80 9.81 -1.77
C TYR A 104 5.16 8.47 -2.10
N ALA A 105 5.83 7.38 -1.75
CA ALA A 105 5.36 6.03 -2.03
C ALA A 105 5.20 5.26 -0.73
N PHE A 106 3.99 4.78 -0.49
CA PHE A 106 3.68 3.87 0.60
C PHE A 106 3.17 2.58 0.00
N VAL A 107 3.62 1.45 0.53
CA VAL A 107 2.91 0.19 0.37
C VAL A 107 1.79 0.19 1.40
N THR A 108 0.55 0.26 0.95
CA THR A 108 -0.63 0.57 1.78
C THR A 108 -1.51 -0.63 2.00
N VAL A 109 -2.13 -0.68 3.17
CA VAL A 109 -3.21 -1.58 3.54
C VAL A 109 -4.39 -0.73 4.00
N TYR A 110 -5.57 -1.02 3.45
CA TYR A 110 -6.81 -0.38 3.88
C TYR A 110 -7.56 -1.28 4.86
N PHE A 111 -8.15 -0.67 5.89
CA PHE A 111 -9.03 -1.38 6.82
C PHE A 111 -10.47 -1.33 6.31
N SER A 112 -11.17 -2.44 6.46
CA SER A 112 -12.57 -2.60 6.09
C SER A 112 -13.31 -3.41 7.16
N GLN A 113 -14.62 -3.22 7.22
CA GLN A 113 -15.54 -3.89 8.14
C GLN A 113 -16.69 -4.49 7.30
N GLY A 114 -16.49 -5.70 6.80
CA GLY A 114 -17.45 -6.37 5.91
C GLY A 114 -17.71 -5.58 4.62
N ASP A 115 -16.64 -5.27 3.88
CA ASP A 115 -16.63 -4.44 2.66
C ASP A 115 -17.03 -2.96 2.87
N GLN A 116 -17.26 -2.53 4.11
CA GLN A 116 -17.44 -1.13 4.45
C GLN A 116 -16.09 -0.51 4.82
N TYR A 117 -15.80 0.68 4.31
CA TYR A 117 -14.58 1.41 4.65
C TYR A 117 -14.99 2.53 5.61
N THR A 118 -14.80 2.32 6.91
CA THR A 118 -15.09 3.35 7.91
C THR A 118 -14.18 4.56 7.70
N ASN A 119 -14.69 5.77 7.91
CA ASN A 119 -13.97 7.04 7.76
C ASN A 119 -13.39 7.30 6.35
N ILE A 120 -13.78 6.53 5.33
CA ILE A 120 -13.24 6.66 3.97
C ILE A 120 -13.54 8.01 3.32
N GLU A 121 -14.55 8.71 3.81
CA GLU A 121 -14.87 10.08 3.43
C GLU A 121 -13.79 11.09 3.85
N ASN A 122 -12.92 10.73 4.79
CA ASN A 122 -11.78 11.56 5.17
C ASN A 122 -10.54 11.27 4.31
N ASN A 123 -10.60 10.23 3.47
CA ASN A 123 -9.51 9.86 2.57
C ASN A 123 -9.80 10.33 1.14
N CYS A 124 -8.79 10.90 0.48
CA CYS A 124 -8.94 11.38 -0.90
C CYS A 124 -9.07 10.19 -1.89
N ILE A 125 -8.18 9.20 -1.80
CA ILE A 125 -8.23 8.01 -2.65
C ILE A 125 -9.37 7.09 -2.19
N GLN A 126 -10.08 6.53 -3.16
CA GLN A 126 -11.19 5.61 -2.96
C GLN A 126 -10.75 4.21 -3.43
N PRO A 127 -10.18 3.37 -2.53
CA PRO A 127 -9.64 2.05 -2.88
C PRO A 127 -10.71 1.13 -3.50
N GLN A 128 -11.95 1.21 -3.01
CA GLN A 128 -13.10 0.42 -3.46
C GLN A 128 -13.53 0.75 -4.90
N LEU A 129 -13.13 1.90 -5.42
CA LEU A 129 -13.40 2.33 -6.81
C LEU A 129 -12.15 2.26 -7.71
N SER A 130 -11.00 1.87 -7.13
CA SER A 130 -9.72 1.74 -7.82
C SER A 130 -9.50 0.31 -8.31
N SER A 131 -8.40 0.07 -9.04
CA SER A 131 -7.97 -1.31 -9.33
C SER A 131 -7.75 -2.09 -8.03
N PRO A 132 -7.91 -3.42 -8.05
CA PRO A 132 -7.55 -4.26 -6.90
C PRO A 132 -6.09 -4.03 -6.48
N ALA A 133 -5.84 -3.95 -5.17
CA ALA A 133 -4.50 -3.72 -4.63
C ALA A 133 -3.53 -4.87 -4.95
N VAL A 134 -4.04 -6.08 -5.22
CA VAL A 134 -3.28 -7.20 -5.78
C VAL A 134 -3.86 -7.56 -7.15
N ILE A 135 -3.03 -7.51 -8.19
CA ILE A 135 -3.40 -7.79 -9.57
C ILE A 135 -2.66 -9.06 -10.00
N ASP A 136 -3.41 -10.13 -10.25
CA ASP A 136 -2.91 -11.33 -10.92
C ASP A 136 -2.89 -11.10 -12.43
N ALA A 137 -1.68 -11.01 -12.98
CA ALA A 137 -1.38 -10.68 -14.38
C ALA A 137 -0.57 -11.80 -15.06
N VAL A 138 -0.72 -13.04 -14.62
CA VAL A 138 -0.06 -14.21 -15.21
C VAL A 138 -0.31 -14.27 -16.72
N GLY A 139 0.77 -14.38 -17.49
CA GLY A 139 0.73 -14.43 -18.95
C GLY A 139 0.39 -13.10 -19.65
N GLN A 140 0.14 -12.02 -18.90
CA GLN A 140 -0.10 -10.69 -19.46
C GLN A 140 1.21 -9.94 -19.71
N SER A 141 1.21 -9.06 -20.70
CA SER A 141 2.32 -8.15 -21.01
C SER A 141 2.13 -6.74 -20.46
N GLU A 142 0.90 -6.38 -20.09
CA GLU A 142 0.53 -5.11 -19.51
C GLU A 142 -0.77 -5.22 -18.71
N VAL A 143 -0.98 -4.28 -17.79
CA VAL A 143 -2.23 -4.14 -17.01
C VAL A 143 -2.70 -2.70 -17.04
N GLN A 144 -4.01 -2.49 -16.91
CA GLN A 144 -4.56 -1.17 -16.66
C GLN A 144 -4.59 -0.89 -15.16
N ILE A 145 -4.01 0.24 -14.76
CA ILE A 145 -4.07 0.75 -13.40
C ILE A 145 -5.10 1.88 -13.36
N ILE A 146 -6.06 1.75 -12.46
CA ILE A 146 -7.09 2.74 -12.19
C ILE A 146 -6.92 3.22 -10.76
N CYS A 147 -6.66 4.50 -10.58
CA CYS A 147 -6.70 5.17 -9.29
C CYS A 147 -7.92 6.08 -9.23
N ALA A 148 -8.87 5.76 -8.36
CA ALA A 148 -10.03 6.57 -8.10
C ALA A 148 -9.78 7.47 -6.89
N ARG A 149 -10.10 8.75 -7.03
CA ARG A 149 -10.06 9.72 -5.94
C ARG A 149 -11.28 10.63 -6.00
N ARG A 150 -11.57 11.31 -4.91
CA ARG A 150 -12.46 12.48 -4.95
C ARG A 150 -11.91 13.56 -5.85
N ASP A 151 -12.76 14.31 -6.54
CA ASP A 151 -12.37 15.39 -7.43
C ASP A 151 -11.72 16.54 -6.66
N GLU A 152 -12.20 16.79 -5.45
CA GLU A 152 -11.64 17.72 -4.48
C GLU A 152 -11.02 16.96 -3.30
N CYS A 153 -9.76 17.27 -3.00
CA CYS A 153 -8.99 16.65 -1.92
C CYS A 153 -8.27 17.71 -1.07
N PRO A 154 -7.93 17.41 0.20
CA PRO A 154 -7.35 18.40 1.12
C PRO A 154 -6.05 19.04 0.62
N GLN A 155 -5.15 18.26 0.00
CA GLN A 155 -3.90 18.77 -0.61
C GLN A 155 -4.06 19.24 -2.07
N GLY A 156 -5.30 19.48 -2.50
CA GLY A 156 -5.64 19.86 -3.86
C GLY A 156 -5.84 18.65 -4.78
N PRO A 157 -6.22 18.90 -6.04
CA PRO A 157 -6.66 17.84 -6.94
C PRO A 157 -5.47 17.11 -7.60
N PHE A 158 -4.28 17.15 -7.01
CA PHE A 158 -3.08 16.60 -7.65
C PHE A 158 -2.98 15.12 -7.37
N SER A 159 -2.69 14.34 -8.42
CA SER A 159 -2.43 12.92 -8.27
C SER A 159 -1.39 12.45 -9.26
N THR A 160 -0.60 11.49 -8.80
CA THR A 160 0.44 10.84 -9.60
C THR A 160 0.30 9.34 -9.48
N ILE A 161 0.25 8.65 -10.62
CA ILE A 161 0.44 7.20 -10.71
C ILE A 161 1.89 6.97 -11.13
N MET A 162 2.64 6.19 -10.35
CA MET A 162 4.09 6.04 -10.51
C MET A 162 4.58 4.65 -10.16
N THR A 163 5.78 4.34 -10.63
CA THR A 163 6.61 3.22 -10.18
C THR A 163 7.68 3.75 -9.23
N ALA A 164 8.53 2.86 -8.73
CA ALA A 164 9.77 3.20 -8.03
C ALA A 164 10.60 4.31 -8.73
N THR A 165 10.70 4.24 -10.06
CA THR A 165 11.70 5.03 -10.80
C THR A 165 11.08 6.08 -11.72
N SER A 166 9.81 5.96 -12.07
CA SER A 166 9.17 6.81 -13.08
C SER A 166 7.71 7.10 -12.79
N ASP A 167 7.28 8.28 -13.19
CA ASP A 167 5.88 8.67 -13.21
C ASP A 167 5.24 8.05 -14.44
N LEU A 168 4.19 7.26 -14.25
CA LEU A 168 3.43 6.65 -15.33
C LEU A 168 2.44 7.67 -15.90
N CYS A 169 1.75 8.38 -15.02
CA CYS A 169 0.90 9.50 -15.39
C CYS A 169 0.61 10.44 -14.21
N ARG A 170 0.16 11.66 -14.52
CA ARG A 170 -0.26 12.71 -13.58
C ARG A 170 -1.58 13.34 -14.05
N ASP A 171 -2.36 13.88 -13.12
CA ASP A 171 -3.69 14.43 -13.44
C ASP A 171 -3.64 15.68 -14.34
N TYR A 172 -2.84 16.69 -13.95
CA TYR A 172 -2.78 18.00 -14.62
C TYR A 172 -1.39 18.35 -15.17
N SER A 173 -0.54 17.35 -15.38
CA SER A 173 0.78 17.56 -15.98
C SER A 173 1.22 16.35 -16.81
N ALA A 174 2.20 16.54 -17.68
CA ALA A 174 2.74 15.44 -18.48
C ALA A 174 3.63 14.52 -17.62
N PRO A 175 3.62 13.19 -17.85
CA PRO A 175 2.71 12.46 -18.75
C PRO A 175 1.27 12.46 -18.20
N ALA A 176 0.27 12.83 -19.01
CA ALA A 176 -1.10 13.00 -18.52
C ALA A 176 -1.83 11.66 -18.39
N CYS A 177 -2.57 11.47 -17.29
CA CYS A 177 -3.45 10.31 -17.14
C CYS A 177 -4.65 10.41 -18.09
N LYS A 178 -5.18 9.27 -18.53
CA LYS A 178 -6.55 9.24 -19.03
C LYS A 178 -7.46 9.41 -17.82
N SER A 179 -8.38 10.37 -17.86
CA SER A 179 -9.28 10.63 -16.74
C SER A 179 -10.74 10.44 -17.15
N GLU A 180 -11.53 9.95 -16.22
CA GLU A 180 -12.98 9.81 -16.33
C GLU A 180 -13.62 10.32 -15.04
N MET A 181 -14.73 11.05 -15.18
CA MET A 181 -15.50 11.57 -14.05
C MET A 181 -16.76 10.72 -13.84
N ASP A 182 -17.02 10.37 -12.60
CA ASP A 182 -18.18 9.61 -12.13
C ASP A 182 -18.72 10.29 -10.87
N GLY A 183 -19.62 11.25 -11.04
CA GLY A 183 -20.05 12.14 -9.96
C GLY A 183 -18.90 13.02 -9.45
N ASP A 184 -18.64 12.94 -8.15
CA ASP A 184 -17.53 13.60 -7.45
C ASP A 184 -16.24 12.75 -7.45
N ILE A 185 -16.22 11.62 -8.15
CA ILE A 185 -15.06 10.73 -8.25
C ILE A 185 -14.37 10.92 -9.60
N ARG A 186 -13.05 11.15 -9.54
CA ARG A 186 -12.15 11.14 -10.69
C ARG A 186 -11.38 9.83 -10.74
N LYS A 187 -11.52 9.10 -11.84
CA LYS A 187 -10.80 7.85 -12.12
C LYS A 187 -9.65 8.14 -13.08
N LEU A 188 -8.42 8.07 -12.58
CA LEU A 188 -7.19 8.21 -13.35
C LEU A 188 -6.73 6.85 -13.83
N LYS A 189 -6.46 6.73 -15.12
CA LYS A 189 -6.14 5.48 -15.79
C LYS A 189 -4.83 5.59 -16.53
N THR A 190 -3.99 4.56 -16.38
CA THR A 190 -2.77 4.37 -17.17
C THR A 190 -2.55 2.90 -17.47
N THR A 191 -1.73 2.62 -18.46
CA THR A 191 -1.31 1.26 -18.81
C THR A 191 0.10 1.05 -18.29
N PHE A 192 0.29 0.04 -17.44
CA PHE A 192 1.58 -0.37 -16.94
C PHE A 192 2.06 -1.63 -17.66
N LYS A 193 3.20 -1.54 -18.33
CA LYS A 193 3.80 -2.64 -19.09
C LYS A 193 4.72 -3.45 -18.19
N ARG A 194 4.67 -4.78 -18.31
CA ARG A 194 5.54 -5.70 -17.59
C ARG A 194 7.02 -5.35 -17.84
N PRO A 195 7.79 -5.00 -16.80
CA PRO A 195 9.23 -4.86 -16.95
C PRO A 195 9.87 -6.19 -17.36
N LYS A 196 10.87 -6.15 -18.23
CA LYS A 196 11.51 -7.36 -18.75
C LYS A 196 12.09 -8.19 -17.61
N GLY A 197 11.65 -9.45 -17.50
CA GLY A 197 12.14 -10.39 -16.49
C GLY A 197 11.59 -10.18 -15.07
N ALA A 198 10.65 -9.24 -14.87
CA ALA A 198 10.01 -9.06 -13.58
C ALA A 198 8.97 -10.16 -13.33
N ASN A 199 9.05 -10.77 -12.15
CA ASN A 199 7.99 -11.64 -11.61
C ASN A 199 6.93 -10.82 -10.88
N THR A 200 7.35 -9.73 -10.23
CA THR A 200 6.48 -8.85 -9.45
C THR A 200 6.76 -7.40 -9.81
N SER A 201 5.77 -6.53 -9.69
CA SER A 201 5.95 -5.08 -9.84
C SER A 201 5.07 -4.31 -8.87
N PHE A 202 5.55 -3.13 -8.49
CA PHE A 202 4.83 -2.19 -7.64
C PHE A 202 4.49 -0.92 -8.41
N VAL A 203 3.23 -0.53 -8.32
CA VAL A 203 2.73 0.76 -8.82
C VAL A 203 2.08 1.48 -7.64
N PHE A 204 2.20 2.79 -7.59
CA PHE A 204 1.69 3.64 -6.52
C PHE A 204 0.80 4.71 -7.11
N CYS A 205 -0.28 5.03 -6.41
CA CYS A 205 -1.05 6.24 -6.58
C CYS A 205 -0.90 7.11 -5.33
N SER A 206 -0.64 8.40 -5.52
CA SER A 206 -0.49 9.36 -4.43
C SER A 206 -1.20 10.66 -4.72
N THR A 207 -1.85 11.22 -3.70
CA THR A 207 -2.40 12.59 -3.67
C THR A 207 -1.70 13.49 -2.65
N LEU A 208 -0.44 13.19 -2.32
CA LEU A 208 0.37 13.80 -1.27
C LEU A 208 -0.05 13.48 0.18
N ASP A 209 -1.34 13.33 0.45
CA ASP A 209 -1.92 13.01 1.77
C ASP A 209 -2.61 11.65 1.85
N SER A 210 -2.96 11.07 0.70
CA SER A 210 -3.57 9.75 0.55
C SER A 210 -2.77 8.91 -0.43
N PHE A 211 -2.69 7.61 -0.15
CA PHE A 211 -1.81 6.68 -0.84
C PHE A 211 -2.53 5.37 -1.16
N LEU A 212 -2.16 4.76 -2.29
CA LEU A 212 -2.61 3.42 -2.65
C LEU A 212 -1.51 2.72 -3.45
N SER A 213 -1.15 1.51 -3.04
CA SER A 213 -0.20 0.66 -3.77
C SER A 213 -0.89 -0.50 -4.47
N TYR A 214 -0.34 -0.89 -5.61
CA TYR A 214 -0.73 -2.06 -6.37
C TYR A 214 0.46 -3.02 -6.47
N LEU A 215 0.28 -4.23 -5.96
CA LEU A 215 1.16 -5.37 -6.18
C LEU A 215 0.68 -6.10 -7.44
N ILE A 216 1.54 -6.21 -8.45
CA ILE A 216 1.22 -6.90 -9.70
C ILE A 216 2.06 -8.17 -9.77
N ASN A 217 1.39 -9.33 -9.72
CA ASN A 217 2.02 -10.62 -9.92
C ASN A 217 2.00 -11.00 -11.39
N TRP A 218 3.16 -11.19 -12.00
CA TRP A 218 3.32 -11.59 -13.40
C TRP A 218 3.67 -13.07 -13.60
N ALA A 219 3.86 -13.81 -12.50
CA ALA A 219 4.35 -15.18 -12.45
C ALA A 219 3.30 -16.17 -11.94
#